data_AF-A0A914MJ96-F1
#
_entry.id   AF-A0A914MJ96-F1
#
_cell.length_a   1.000
_cell.length_b   1.000
_cell.length_c   1.000
_cell.angle_alpha   90.00
_cell.angle_beta   90.00
_cell.angle_gamma   90.00
#
_symmetry.space_group_name_H-M   'P 1'
#
loop_
_entity.id
_entity.type
_entity.pdbx_description
1 polymer ?
#
loop_
_entity_poly.entity_id
_entity_poly.type
_entity_poly.pdbx_seq_one_letter_code
_entity_poly.pdbx_strand_id
1 'polypeptide(L)' 'MTKLNEKGTKAAAATFFELNFIREMNWEPPPPPKFVANHPFFFTINKGKKFLFCGIFKG' A
#
# COMPACT_ATOMS: atom_id res chain seq x y z
N MET A 1 -2.49 -19.65 8.89
CA MET A 1 -1.52 -18.66 9.39
C MET A 1 -1.02 -17.85 8.21
N THR A 2 -1.58 -16.67 7.98
CA THR A 2 -1.24 -15.77 6.86
C THR A 2 -0.08 -14.87 7.28
N LYS A 3 1.06 -14.99 6.60
CA LYS A 3 2.26 -14.18 6.86
C LYS A 3 2.28 -12.98 5.92
N LEU A 4 2.08 -11.77 6.44
CA LEU A 4 2.34 -10.53 5.71
C LEU A 4 3.84 -10.29 5.65
N ASN A 5 4.38 -10.04 4.44
CA ASN A 5 5.76 -9.65 4.22
C ASN A 5 5.80 -8.51 3.18
N GLU A 6 6.92 -7.79 3.12
CA GLU A 6 7.13 -6.65 2.21
C GLU A 6 7.31 -7.08 0.74
N LYS A 7 7.05 -8.34 0.41
CA LYS A 7 7.37 -8.91 -0.90
C LYS A 7 6.30 -8.50 -1.91
N GLY A 8 6.39 -7.25 -2.38
CA GLY A 8 5.53 -6.62 -3.37
C GLY A 8 6.30 -6.11 -4.58
N THR A 9 6.94 -7.01 -5.34
CA THR A 9 7.80 -6.67 -6.50
C THR A 9 7.13 -5.75 -7.52
N LYS A 10 5.81 -5.88 -7.71
CA LYS A 10 5.06 -5.10 -8.70
C LYS A 10 4.70 -3.69 -8.23
N ALA A 11 4.41 -3.52 -6.93
CA ALA A 11 4.13 -2.21 -6.34
C ALA A 11 5.42 -1.36 -6.30
N ALA A 12 6.53 -1.94 -5.85
CA ALA A 12 7.83 -1.26 -5.81
C ALA A 12 8.33 -0.82 -7.20
N ALA A 13 8.12 -1.63 -8.24
CA ALA A 13 8.54 -1.29 -9.60
C ALA A 13 7.71 -0.14 -10.21
N ALA A 14 6.38 -0.12 -9.99
CA ALA A 14 5.52 0.98 -10.46
C ALA A 14 5.89 2.31 -9.76
N THR A 15 6.12 2.28 -8.44
CA THR A 15 6.53 3.46 -7.67
C THR A 15 7.87 4.03 -8.16
N PHE A 16 8.84 3.17 -8.49
CA PHE A 16 10.12 3.65 -9.03
C PHE A 16 9.97 4.34 -10.39
N PHE A 17 9.14 3.81 -11.29
CA PHE A 17 8.93 4.41 -12.61
C PHE A 17 8.22 5.78 -12.52
N GLU A 18 7.21 5.88 -11.67
CA GLU A 18 6.45 7.12 -11.45
C GLU A 18 7.32 8.23 -10.84
N LEU A 19 8.17 7.89 -9.85
CA LEU A 19 9.12 8.84 -9.26
C LEU A 19 10.14 9.39 -10.26
N ASN A 20 10.62 8.55 -11.19
CA ASN A 20 11.55 9.02 -12.22
C ASN A 20 10.87 9.99 -13.20
N PHE A 21 9.63 9.69 -13.61
CA PHE A 21 8.85 10.57 -14.49
C PHE A 21 8.52 11.92 -13.84
N ILE A 22 8.09 11.91 -12.58
CA ILE A 22 7.78 13.14 -11.81
C ILE A 22 9.03 14.02 -11.66
N ARG A 23 10.19 13.40 -11.40
CA ARG A 23 11.47 14.11 -11.30
C ARG A 23 11.90 14.74 -12.62
N GLU A 24 11.69 14.06 -13.75
CA GLU A 24 12.00 14.60 -15.09
C GLU A 24 11.08 15.77 -15.49
N MET A 25 9.84 15.80 -15.00
CA MET A 25 8.87 16.87 -15.30
C MET A 25 8.95 18.09 -14.35
N ASN A 26 9.88 18.10 -13.40
CA ASN A 26 10.06 19.18 -12.41
C ASN A 26 8.75 19.51 -11.64
N TRP A 27 7.88 18.52 -11.50
CA TRP A 27 6.60 18.62 -10.81
C TRP A 27 6.76 18.06 -9.40
N GLU A 28 6.50 18.84 -8.37
CA GLU A 28 6.48 18.34 -6.99
C GLU A 28 5.03 18.09 -6.57
N PRO A 29 4.56 16.82 -6.55
CA PRO A 29 3.26 16.53 -5.99
C PRO A 29 3.27 16.83 -4.48
N PRO A 30 2.15 17.28 -3.90
CA PRO A 30 2.06 17.45 -2.46
C PRO A 30 2.41 16.14 -1.75
N PRO A 31 3.04 16.21 -0.56
CA PRO A 31 3.48 15.02 0.15
C PRO A 31 2.28 14.08 0.39
N PRO A 32 2.45 12.77 0.14
CA PRO A 32 1.36 11.83 0.34
C PRO A 32 0.94 11.81 1.80
N PRO A 33 -0.36 11.63 2.10
CA PRO A 33 -0.84 11.53 3.46
C PRO A 33 -0.14 10.37 4.17
N LYS A 34 0.36 10.63 5.38
CA LYS A 34 0.97 9.60 6.22
C LYS A 34 -0.14 8.77 6.87
N PHE A 35 -0.20 7.48 6.54
CA PHE A 35 -1.05 6.52 7.23
C PHE A 35 -0.20 5.71 8.22
N VAL A 36 -0.55 5.77 9.51
CA VAL A 36 0.14 5.04 10.58
C VAL A 36 -0.86 4.11 11.25
N ALA A 37 -0.72 2.81 11.02
CA ALA A 37 -1.60 1.78 11.58
C ALA A 37 -1.16 1.34 12.99
N ASN A 38 -1.02 2.29 13.93
CA ASN A 38 -0.53 2.06 15.30
C ASN A 38 -1.64 1.91 16.36
N HIS A 39 -2.86 1.56 15.93
CA HIS A 39 -4.02 1.31 16.77
C HIS A 39 -4.89 0.23 16.12
N PRO A 40 -5.92 -0.32 16.80
CA PRO A 40 -6.78 -1.30 16.19
C PRO A 40 -7.38 -0.83 14.87
N PHE A 41 -7.33 -1.65 13.83
CA PHE A 41 -7.88 -1.34 12.52
C PHE A 41 -8.54 -2.57 11.88
N PHE A 42 -9.56 -2.31 11.06
CA PHE A 42 -10.22 -3.34 10.25
C PHE A 42 -9.48 -3.54 8.93
N PHE A 43 -9.31 -4.78 8.50
CA PHE A 43 -8.68 -5.12 7.23
C PHE A 43 -9.52 -6.10 6.42
N THR A 44 -9.35 -6.06 5.09
CA THR A 44 -9.90 -7.04 4.16
C THR A 44 -8.86 -7.46 3.14
N ILE A 45 -8.86 -8.73 2.76
CA ILE A 45 -8.05 -9.28 1.66
C ILE A 45 -9.04 -9.70 0.59
N ASN A 46 -8.94 -9.10 -0.59
CA ASN A 46 -9.93 -9.23 -1.65
C ASN A 46 -9.31 -9.79 -2.93
N LYS A 47 -10.11 -10.53 -3.71
CA LYS A 47 -9.80 -10.89 -5.10
C LYS A 47 -10.96 -10.48 -5.98
N GLY A 48 -10.76 -9.40 -6.74
CA GLY A 48 -11.84 -8.75 -7.48
C GLY A 48 -12.90 -8.20 -6.51
N LYS A 49 -14.17 -8.55 -6.73
CA LYS A 49 -15.30 -8.13 -5.87
C LYS A 49 -15.57 -9.07 -4.68
N LYS A 50 -14.72 -10.07 -4.44
CA LYS A 50 -14.92 -11.07 -3.38
C LYS A 50 -13.96 -10.81 -2.22
N PHE A 51 -14.52 -10.74 -1.01
CA PHE A 51 -13.78 -10.78 0.24
C PHE A 51 -13.28 -12.21 0.47
N LEU A 52 -11.95 -12.37 0.54
CA LEU A 52 -11.32 -13.66 0.87
C LEU A 52 -11.10 -13.78 2.38
N PHE A 53 -10.66 -12.70 3.02
CA PHE A 53 -10.48 -12.63 4.46
C PHE A 53 -10.86 -11.23 4.97
N CYS A 54 -11.37 -11.15 6.20
CA CYS A 54 -11.59 -9.89 6.90
C CYS A 54 -11.36 -10.06 8.40
N GLY A 55 -11.07 -8.97 9.10
CA GLY A 55 -10.87 -9.01 10.54
C GLY A 55 -10.46 -7.68 11.13
N ILE A 56 -10.37 -7.64 12.46
CA ILE A 56 -9.78 -6.52 13.20
C ILE A 56 -8.39 -6.95 13.65
N PHE A 57 -7.39 -6.19 13.25
CA PHE A 57 -6.06 -6.27 13.84
C PHE A 57 -6.06 -5.39 15.08
N LYS A 58 -5.79 -5.99 16.25
CA LYS A 58 -5.55 -5.29 17.51
C LYS A 58 -4.05 -5.49 17.76
N GLY A 59 -3.26 -4.46 17.45
CA GLY A 59 -1.80 -4.50 17.57
C GLY A 59 -1.32 -4.84 18.98
#